data_AF-A0A4R2TKN5-F1
#
_entry.id   AF-A0A4R2TKN5-F1
#
_cell.length_a   1.000
_cell.length_b   1.000
_cell.length_c   1.000
_cell.angle_alpha   90.00
_cell.angle_beta   90.00
_cell.angle_gamma   90.00
#
_symmetry.space_group_name_H-M   'P 1'
#
loop_
_entity.id
_entity.type
_entity.pdbx_description
1 polymer ?
#
loop_
_entity_poly.entity_id
_entity_poly.type
_entity_poly.pdbx_seq_one_letter_code
_entity_poly.pdbx_strand_id
1 'polypeptide(L)'
;MTLFVGVIWWVCVATHWPQGSAKPWSGLSFDYGFVRAVPSFLLGVASYDFRHRIIALPGGEALMWSILGLILVLMLLGTNETLLVFLAFASVLSAIAADARARPSRVARAVAPLAALTYSLYLIHPIVDLIFISLIAKKILHASDSAITCVVVLAVPVTFAFAYLSYTLFENPARRRLSGWYAKRSSLTMSVADRHTPL
;
A
#
# COMPACT_ATOMS: atom_id res chain seq x y z
N MET A 1 -2.82 -1.90 0.64
CA MET A 1 -2.58 -3.15 -0.12
C MET A 1 -1.22 -3.17 -0.83
N THR A 2 -0.69 -2.05 -1.33
CA THR A 2 0.64 -1.98 -1.96
C THR A 2 1.83 -2.35 -1.06
N LEU A 3 1.71 -2.14 0.26
CA LEU A 3 2.83 -2.35 1.21
C LEU A 3 2.88 -3.72 1.87
N PHE A 4 1.75 -4.41 2.04
CA PHE A 4 1.77 -5.80 2.52
C PHE A 4 2.39 -6.72 1.46
N VAL A 5 2.07 -6.44 0.18
CA VAL A 5 2.77 -7.01 -0.97
C VAL A 5 4.24 -6.54 -1.01
N GLY A 6 4.53 -5.29 -0.64
CA GLY A 6 5.90 -4.76 -0.58
C GLY A 6 6.79 -5.48 0.45
N VAL A 7 6.30 -5.75 1.66
CA VAL A 7 7.06 -6.45 2.72
C VAL A 7 7.30 -7.92 2.34
N ILE A 8 6.30 -8.59 1.77
CA ILE A 8 6.43 -9.99 1.33
C ILE A 8 7.32 -10.07 0.08
N TRP A 9 7.17 -9.15 -0.87
CA TRP A 9 8.05 -9.01 -2.02
C TRP A 9 9.49 -8.76 -1.56
N TRP A 10 9.70 -7.95 -0.53
CA TRP A 10 11.02 -7.68 0.03
C TRP A 10 11.66 -8.92 0.69
N VAL A 11 10.89 -9.73 1.42
CA VAL A 11 11.36 -11.01 1.98
C VAL A 11 11.66 -12.04 0.86
N CYS A 12 10.83 -12.11 -0.19
CA CYS A 12 11.05 -13.00 -1.33
C CYS A 12 12.23 -12.55 -2.22
N VAL A 13 12.40 -11.25 -2.44
CA VAL A 13 13.50 -10.65 -3.20
C VAL A 13 14.83 -10.79 -2.47
N ALA A 14 14.82 -10.60 -1.14
CA ALA A 14 16.03 -10.76 -0.32
C ALA A 14 16.52 -12.22 -0.26
N THR A 15 15.67 -13.21 -0.54
CA THR A 15 16.02 -14.63 -0.42
C THR A 15 16.39 -15.31 -1.74
N HIS A 16 16.06 -14.75 -2.92
CA HIS A 16 16.14 -15.50 -4.19
C HIS A 16 16.75 -14.77 -5.40
N TRP A 17 17.38 -13.59 -5.27
CA TRP A 17 17.79 -12.78 -6.43
C TRP A 17 18.83 -13.45 -7.37
N PRO A 18 18.47 -13.82 -8.62
CA PRO A 18 19.43 -14.17 -9.66
C PRO A 18 19.72 -12.90 -10.48
N GLN A 19 20.97 -12.45 -10.50
CA GLN A 19 21.42 -11.39 -11.41
C GLN A 19 21.53 -11.95 -12.83
N GLY A 20 20.52 -11.77 -13.67
CA GLY A 20 20.65 -12.01 -15.11
C GLY A 20 19.41 -12.53 -15.80
N SER A 21 18.50 -11.64 -16.19
CA SER A 21 17.62 -11.77 -17.37
C SER A 21 16.75 -10.51 -17.45
N ALA A 22 16.26 -10.17 -18.65
CA ALA A 22 15.45 -8.98 -18.91
C ALA A 22 14.35 -8.81 -17.86
N LYS A 23 14.33 -7.65 -17.17
CA LYS A 23 13.36 -7.39 -16.10
C LYS A 23 11.94 -7.51 -16.68
N PRO A 24 11.04 -8.30 -16.05
CA PRO A 24 9.62 -8.28 -16.39
C PRO A 24 9.07 -6.85 -16.33
N TRP A 25 7.96 -6.55 -17.02
CA TRP A 25 7.40 -5.19 -17.07
C TRP A 25 7.15 -4.58 -15.67
N SER A 26 6.96 -5.42 -14.66
CA SER A 26 6.72 -5.09 -13.26
C SER A 26 7.97 -4.58 -12.56
N GLY A 27 9.15 -4.99 -13.05
CA GLY A 27 10.48 -4.57 -12.58
C GLY A 27 10.97 -3.25 -13.19
N LEU A 28 10.25 -2.65 -14.16
CA LEU A 28 10.59 -1.35 -14.78
C LEU A 28 10.27 -0.14 -13.88
N SER A 29 9.93 -0.37 -12.62
CA SER A 29 9.44 0.66 -11.69
C SER A 29 10.45 1.78 -11.41
N PHE A 30 11.76 1.52 -11.54
CA PHE A 30 12.82 2.51 -11.28
C PHE A 30 13.04 3.47 -12.48
N ASP A 31 12.96 2.96 -13.71
CA ASP A 31 13.27 3.73 -14.92
C ASP A 31 12.01 4.25 -15.64
N TYR A 32 10.86 3.57 -15.48
CA TYR A 32 9.59 3.86 -16.18
C TYR A 32 8.37 3.68 -15.28
N GLY A 33 8.41 4.20 -14.05
CA GLY A 33 7.31 4.08 -13.08
C GLY A 33 5.93 4.53 -13.61
N PHE A 34 5.90 5.45 -14.58
CA PHE A 34 4.65 5.89 -15.23
C PHE A 34 3.96 4.75 -16.02
N VAL A 35 4.71 3.82 -16.61
CA VAL A 35 4.17 2.71 -17.42
C VAL A 35 3.32 1.78 -16.57
N ARG A 36 3.63 1.66 -15.27
CA ARG A 36 2.82 0.91 -14.30
C ARG A 36 1.66 1.73 -13.73
N ALA A 37 1.84 3.05 -13.60
CA ALA A 37 0.82 3.95 -13.08
C ALA A 37 -0.38 4.05 -14.03
N VAL A 38 -0.13 4.11 -15.35
CA VAL A 38 -1.18 4.27 -16.36
C VAL A 38 -2.22 3.13 -16.32
N PRO A 39 -1.84 1.83 -16.39
CA PRO A 39 -2.82 0.74 -16.27
C PRO A 39 -3.60 0.76 -14.95
N SER A 40 -2.94 1.10 -13.84
CA SER A 40 -3.58 1.15 -12.53
C SER A 40 -4.60 2.30 -12.43
N PHE A 41 -4.25 3.45 -13.03
CA PHE A 41 -5.14 4.61 -13.14
C PHE A 41 -6.33 4.32 -14.06
N LEU A 42 -6.07 3.78 -15.25
CA LEU A 42 -7.10 3.39 -16.21
C LEU A 42 -8.03 2.32 -15.62
N LEU A 43 -7.50 1.38 -14.83
CA LEU A 43 -8.31 0.42 -14.10
C LEU A 43 -9.24 1.12 -13.10
N GLY A 44 -8.75 2.15 -12.39
CA GLY A 44 -9.58 2.97 -11.50
C GLY A 44 -10.71 3.68 -12.25
N VAL A 45 -10.40 4.33 -13.38
CA VAL A 45 -11.39 4.99 -14.25
C VAL A 45 -12.42 3.98 -14.77
N ALA A 46 -11.95 2.86 -15.33
CA ALA A 46 -12.82 1.79 -15.82
C ALA A 46 -13.69 1.22 -14.71
N SER A 47 -13.15 1.04 -13.50
CA SER A 47 -13.91 0.53 -12.36
C SER A 47 -15.03 1.48 -11.96
N TYR A 48 -14.82 2.80 -12.07
CA TYR A 48 -15.84 3.80 -11.80
C TYR A 48 -16.95 3.79 -12.86
N ASP A 49 -16.59 3.71 -14.15
CA ASP A 49 -17.55 3.69 -15.26
C ASP A 49 -18.37 2.39 -15.27
N PHE A 50 -17.71 1.25 -15.09
CA PHE A 50 -18.33 -0.08 -15.07
C PHE A 50 -18.82 -0.51 -13.68
N ARG A 51 -18.86 0.40 -12.69
CA ARG A 51 -19.28 0.08 -11.32
C ARG A 51 -20.60 -0.69 -11.25
N HIS A 52 -21.58 -0.31 -12.06
CA HIS A 52 -22.89 -0.95 -12.11
C HIS A 52 -22.82 -2.46 -12.46
N ARG A 53 -21.85 -2.87 -13.28
CA ARG A 53 -21.60 -4.29 -13.61
C ARG A 53 -20.79 -4.99 -12.54
N ILE A 54 -19.78 -4.31 -11.99
CA ILE A 54 -18.89 -4.85 -10.95
C ILE A 54 -19.69 -5.18 -9.68
N ILE A 55 -20.65 -4.33 -9.31
CA ILE A 55 -21.51 -4.53 -8.13
C ILE A 55 -22.40 -5.78 -8.26
N ALA A 56 -22.72 -6.19 -9.48
CA ALA A 56 -23.51 -7.39 -9.74
C ALA A 56 -22.73 -8.70 -9.48
N LEU A 57 -21.40 -8.63 -9.25
CA LEU A 57 -20.61 -9.82 -8.96
C LEU A 57 -21.06 -10.49 -7.64
N PRO A 58 -21.45 -11.78 -7.69
CA PRO A 58 -21.80 -12.52 -6.49
C PRO A 58 -20.55 -12.81 -5.66
N GLY A 59 -20.65 -12.69 -4.33
CA GLY A 59 -19.59 -13.13 -3.42
C GLY A 59 -18.30 -12.31 -3.45
N GLY A 60 -18.33 -11.02 -3.83
CA GLY A 60 -17.14 -10.17 -3.96
C GLY A 60 -16.17 -10.23 -2.78
N GLU A 61 -16.67 -10.30 -1.54
CA GLU A 61 -15.81 -10.42 -0.35
C GLU A 61 -15.04 -11.75 -0.30
N ALA A 62 -15.73 -12.88 -0.46
CA ALA A 62 -15.10 -14.20 -0.45
C ALA A 62 -14.11 -14.36 -1.60
N LEU A 63 -14.43 -13.79 -2.76
CA LEU A 63 -13.55 -13.76 -3.92
C LEU A 63 -12.31 -12.90 -3.66
N MET A 64 -12.47 -11.71 -3.09
CA MET A 64 -11.36 -10.82 -2.71
C MET A 64 -10.38 -11.54 -1.76
N TRP A 65 -10.88 -12.14 -0.68
CA TRP A 65 -10.02 -12.84 0.28
C TRP A 65 -9.37 -14.08 -0.30
N SER A 66 -10.09 -14.85 -1.15
CA SER A 66 -9.51 -15.99 -1.87
C SER A 66 -8.37 -15.59 -2.79
N ILE A 67 -8.55 -14.50 -3.56
CA ILE A 67 -7.51 -13.98 -4.44
C ILE A 67 -6.32 -13.46 -3.62
N LEU A 68 -6.56 -12.74 -2.52
CA LEU A 68 -5.49 -12.29 -1.63
C LEU A 68 -4.70 -13.46 -1.04
N GLY A 69 -5.38 -14.51 -0.57
CA GLY A 69 -4.74 -15.73 -0.08
C GLY A 69 -3.91 -16.41 -1.17
N LEU A 70 -4.46 -16.50 -2.39
CA LEU A 70 -3.76 -17.07 -3.54
C LEU A 70 -2.50 -16.27 -3.89
N ILE A 71 -2.57 -14.94 -3.89
CA ILE A 71 -1.40 -14.07 -4.13
C ILE A 71 -0.30 -14.40 -3.12
N LEU A 72 -0.63 -14.53 -1.83
CA LEU A 72 0.35 -14.85 -0.79
C LEU A 72 1.03 -16.20 -1.05
N VAL A 73 0.25 -17.24 -1.37
CA VAL A 73 0.79 -18.57 -1.69
C VAL A 73 1.70 -18.51 -2.92
N LEU A 74 1.27 -17.83 -3.98
CA LEU A 74 2.05 -17.71 -5.22
C LEU A 74 3.33 -16.89 -5.04
N MET A 75 3.33 -15.89 -4.16
CA MET A 75 4.54 -15.14 -3.77
C MET A 75 5.55 -16.05 -3.06
N LEU A 76 5.10 -16.90 -2.14
CA LEU A 76 5.97 -17.86 -1.44
C LEU A 76 6.55 -18.91 -2.38
N LEU A 77 5.81 -19.27 -3.44
CA LEU A 77 6.27 -20.18 -4.49
C LEU A 77 7.18 -19.53 -5.54
N GLY A 78 7.45 -18.22 -5.44
CA GLY A 78 8.28 -17.50 -6.42
C GLY A 78 7.65 -17.43 -7.82
N THR A 79 6.32 -17.36 -7.90
CA THR A 79 5.59 -17.34 -9.18
C THR A 79 5.86 -16.05 -9.98
N ASN A 80 5.58 -16.09 -11.29
CA ASN A 80 5.70 -14.95 -12.20
C ASN A 80 4.99 -13.69 -11.67
N GLU A 81 5.72 -12.58 -11.59
CA GLU A 81 5.23 -11.27 -11.12
C GLU A 81 4.03 -10.75 -11.92
N THR A 82 3.98 -11.04 -13.22
CA THR A 82 2.90 -10.59 -14.12
C THR A 82 1.57 -11.17 -13.68
N LEU A 83 1.54 -12.46 -13.32
CA LEU A 83 0.35 -13.11 -12.81
C LEU A 83 -0.10 -12.49 -11.49
N LEU A 84 0.84 -12.19 -10.59
CA LEU A 84 0.55 -11.54 -9.32
C LEU A 84 -0.09 -10.16 -9.52
N VAL A 85 0.36 -9.40 -10.53
CA VAL A 85 -0.23 -8.10 -10.88
C VAL A 85 -1.66 -8.25 -11.39
N PHE A 86 -1.94 -9.22 -12.26
CA PHE A 86 -3.30 -9.47 -12.73
C PHE A 86 -4.24 -9.91 -11.60
N LEU A 87 -3.75 -10.79 -10.70
CA LEU A 87 -4.49 -11.18 -9.51
C LEU A 87 -4.73 -9.98 -8.58
N ALA A 88 -3.76 -9.08 -8.44
CA ALA A 88 -3.93 -7.86 -7.66
C ALA A 88 -5.05 -6.98 -8.26
N PHE A 89 -5.11 -6.81 -9.57
CA PHE A 89 -6.21 -6.09 -10.23
C PHE A 89 -7.56 -6.79 -10.03
N ALA A 90 -7.62 -8.12 -10.17
CA ALA A 90 -8.84 -8.88 -9.88
C ALA A 90 -9.30 -8.74 -8.43
N SER A 91 -8.35 -8.68 -7.48
CA SER A 91 -8.66 -8.46 -6.06
C SER A 91 -9.29 -7.09 -5.81
N VAL A 92 -8.84 -6.04 -6.52
CA VAL A 92 -9.39 -4.69 -6.42
C VAL A 92 -10.82 -4.65 -6.95
N LEU A 93 -11.09 -5.27 -8.10
CA LEU A 93 -12.45 -5.35 -8.65
C LEU A 93 -13.40 -6.10 -7.70
N SER A 94 -12.91 -7.18 -7.09
CA SER A 94 -13.65 -7.96 -6.10
C SER A 94 -13.92 -7.15 -4.82
N ALA A 95 -12.96 -6.34 -4.38
CA ALA A 95 -13.11 -5.43 -3.25
C ALA A 95 -14.18 -4.35 -3.51
N ILE A 96 -14.20 -3.76 -4.72
CA ILE A 96 -15.23 -2.79 -5.12
C ILE A 96 -16.63 -3.43 -5.09
N ALA A 97 -16.76 -4.67 -5.59
CA ALA A 97 -18.00 -5.42 -5.53
C ALA A 97 -18.44 -5.74 -4.08
N ALA A 98 -17.48 -5.97 -3.18
CA ALA A 98 -17.73 -6.19 -1.76
C ALA A 98 -18.21 -4.91 -1.05
N ASP A 99 -17.55 -3.78 -1.29
CA ASP A 99 -17.84 -2.49 -0.65
C ASP A 99 -19.23 -1.94 -1.03
N ALA A 100 -19.67 -2.18 -2.26
CA ALA A 100 -20.97 -1.72 -2.74
C ALA A 100 -22.18 -2.33 -2.00
N ARG A 101 -21.98 -3.40 -1.23
CA ARG A 101 -23.02 -4.02 -0.40
C ARG A 101 -23.28 -3.26 0.91
N ALA A 102 -22.62 -2.11 1.12
CA ALA A 102 -22.80 -1.18 2.24
C ALA A 102 -22.69 -1.81 3.65
N ARG A 103 -22.02 -2.96 3.75
CA ARG A 103 -21.80 -3.68 5.00
C ARG A 103 -20.33 -4.05 5.11
N PRO A 104 -19.47 -3.14 5.62
CA PRO A 104 -18.07 -3.44 5.79
C PRO A 104 -17.91 -4.60 6.78
N SER A 105 -17.18 -5.63 6.36
CA SER A 105 -16.99 -6.82 7.18
C SER A 105 -16.21 -6.51 8.45
N ARG A 106 -16.26 -7.44 9.42
CA ARG A 106 -15.54 -7.25 10.70
C ARG A 106 -14.04 -7.08 10.47
N VAL A 107 -13.48 -7.85 9.55
CA VAL A 107 -12.05 -7.77 9.17
C VAL A 107 -11.75 -6.44 8.50
N ALA A 108 -12.56 -6.01 7.53
CA ALA A 108 -12.37 -4.71 6.86
C ALA A 108 -12.37 -3.55 7.87
N ARG A 109 -13.28 -3.56 8.85
CA ARG A 109 -13.31 -2.55 9.92
C ARG A 109 -12.10 -2.59 10.83
N ALA A 110 -11.61 -3.79 11.17
CA ALA A 110 -10.41 -3.94 12.00
C ALA A 110 -9.13 -3.48 11.29
N VAL A 111 -9.07 -3.68 9.96
CA VAL A 111 -7.89 -3.35 9.13
C VAL A 111 -7.92 -1.90 8.62
N ALA A 112 -9.10 -1.26 8.54
CA ALA A 112 -9.22 0.12 8.06
C ALA A 112 -8.26 1.11 8.75
N PRO A 113 -8.03 1.08 10.07
CA PRO A 113 -7.04 1.95 10.72
C PRO A 113 -5.60 1.70 10.23
N LEU A 114 -5.25 0.47 9.86
CA LEU A 114 -3.93 0.14 9.33
C LEU A 114 -3.69 0.79 7.95
N ALA A 115 -4.75 1.10 7.20
CA ALA A 115 -4.61 1.83 5.95
C ALA A 115 -3.99 3.23 6.17
N ALA A 116 -4.28 3.89 7.28
CA ALA A 116 -3.68 5.18 7.61
C ALA A 116 -2.17 5.08 7.87
N LEU A 117 -1.69 3.95 8.39
CA LEU A 117 -0.27 3.71 8.65
C LEU A 117 0.55 3.45 7.38
N THR A 118 -0.09 3.19 6.24
CA THR A 118 0.63 2.85 5.00
C THR A 118 1.57 3.96 4.57
N TYR A 119 1.15 5.22 4.68
CA TYR A 119 2.01 6.35 4.33
C TYR A 119 3.24 6.45 5.25
N SER A 120 3.02 6.41 6.57
CA SER A 120 4.12 6.40 7.56
C SER A 120 5.07 5.21 7.37
N LEU A 121 4.56 4.00 7.10
CA LEU A 121 5.38 2.82 6.80
C LEU A 121 6.25 3.04 5.56
N TYR A 122 5.68 3.63 4.50
CA TYR A 122 6.42 3.93 3.28
C TYR A 122 7.59 4.90 3.53
N LEU A 123 7.41 5.90 4.39
CA LEU A 123 8.49 6.86 4.72
C LEU A 123 9.56 6.27 5.65
N ILE A 124 9.14 5.45 6.62
CA ILE A 124 10.04 4.96 7.68
C ILE A 124 10.86 3.75 7.23
N HIS A 125 10.31 2.86 6.40
CA HIS A 125 11.01 1.62 6.04
C HIS A 125 12.39 1.82 5.37
N PRO A 126 12.64 2.81 4.48
CA PRO A 126 13.96 2.99 3.88
C PRO A 126 14.98 3.51 4.90
N ILE A 127 14.51 4.28 5.90
CA ILE A 127 15.34 4.76 7.00
C ILE A 127 15.76 3.58 7.87
N VAL A 128 14.83 2.67 8.19
CA VAL A 128 15.13 1.45 8.93
C VAL A 128 16.10 0.56 8.16
N ASP A 129 15.90 0.37 6.85
CA ASP A 129 16.81 -0.40 6.00
C ASP A 129 18.22 0.22 5.95
N LEU A 130 18.30 1.53 5.76
CA LEU A 130 19.57 2.26 5.77
C LEU A 130 20.32 2.10 7.09
N ILE A 131 19.63 2.29 8.23
CA ILE A 131 20.26 2.29 9.55
C ILE A 131 20.57 0.87 10.02
N PHE A 132 19.58 -0.01 10.07
CA PHE A 132 19.73 -1.31 10.73
C PHE A 132 20.42 -2.33 9.84
N ILE A 133 20.13 -2.33 8.54
CA ILE A 133 20.62 -3.36 7.63
C ILE A 133 21.91 -2.89 6.97
N SER A 134 21.87 -1.73 6.31
CA SER A 134 23.01 -1.23 5.54
C SER A 134 24.15 -0.71 6.42
N LEU A 135 23.83 0.11 7.43
CA LEU A 135 24.84 0.69 8.31
C LEU A 135 25.25 -0.26 9.45
N ILE A 136 24.31 -0.68 10.30
CA ILE A 136 24.64 -1.46 11.50
C ILE A 136 25.07 -2.89 11.11
N ALA A 137 24.19 -3.68 10.48
CA ALA A 137 24.49 -5.08 10.22
C ALA A 137 25.64 -5.27 9.21
N LYS A 138 25.59 -4.61 8.05
CA LYS A 138 26.58 -4.80 6.98
C LYS A 138 27.88 -4.02 7.19
N LYS A 139 27.80 -2.73 7.52
CA LYS A 139 28.98 -1.85 7.53
C LYS A 139 29.73 -1.82 8.87
N ILE A 140 29.02 -1.89 10.01
CA ILE A 140 29.65 -1.83 11.33
C ILE A 140 29.95 -3.23 11.88
N LEU A 141 28.96 -4.13 11.84
CA LEU A 141 29.08 -5.46 12.44
C LEU A 141 29.63 -6.53 11.50
N HIS A 142 29.70 -6.24 10.19
CA HIS A 142 30.08 -7.20 9.15
C HIS A 142 29.36 -8.55 9.30
N ALA A 143 28.06 -8.49 9.59
CA ALA A 143 27.22 -9.64 9.89
C ALA A 143 27.19 -10.64 8.72
N SER A 144 27.19 -11.94 9.04
CA SER A 144 26.97 -13.01 8.05
C SER A 144 25.58 -12.93 7.44
N ASP A 145 25.38 -13.59 6.28
CA ASP A 145 24.09 -13.59 5.59
C ASP A 145 22.93 -14.13 6.45
N SER A 146 23.21 -15.13 7.29
CA SER A 146 22.23 -15.66 8.25
C SER A 146 21.87 -14.65 9.33
N ALA A 147 22.85 -13.90 9.85
CA ALA A 147 22.62 -12.84 10.82
C ALA A 147 21.87 -11.66 10.20
N ILE A 148 22.17 -11.31 8.95
CA ILE A 148 21.42 -10.29 8.19
C ILE A 148 19.95 -10.71 8.03
N THR A 149 19.69 -12.00 7.75
CA THR A 149 18.32 -12.52 7.65
C THR A 149 17.56 -12.35 8.98
N CYS A 150 18.20 -12.65 10.11
CA CYS A 150 17.61 -12.40 11.42
C CYS A 150 17.33 -10.90 11.66
N VAL A 151 18.28 -10.03 11.31
CA VAL A 151 18.09 -8.57 11.41
C VAL A 151 16.93 -8.10 10.53
N VAL A 152 16.80 -8.63 9.32
CA VAL A 152 15.69 -8.35 8.39
C VAL A 152 14.34 -8.74 9.02
N VAL A 153 14.24 -9.94 9.59
CA VAL A 153 13.01 -10.40 10.27
C VAL A 153 12.68 -9.49 11.46
N LEU A 154 13.68 -9.06 12.22
CA LEU A 154 13.52 -8.13 13.34
C LEU A 154 13.21 -6.69 12.89
N ALA A 155 13.70 -6.26 11.73
CA ALA A 155 13.49 -4.93 11.20
C ALA A 155 12.03 -4.68 10.80
N VAL A 156 11.28 -5.74 10.45
CA VAL A 156 9.85 -5.64 10.13
C VAL A 156 9.03 -5.08 11.31
N PRO A 157 8.96 -5.72 12.49
CA PRO A 157 8.19 -5.18 13.62
C PRO A 157 8.74 -3.83 14.10
N VAL A 158 10.06 -3.60 14.02
CA VAL A 158 10.68 -2.31 14.33
C VAL A 158 10.15 -1.21 13.40
N THR A 159 10.05 -1.49 12.10
CA THR A 159 9.49 -0.56 11.11
C THR A 159 8.03 -0.23 11.43
N PHE A 160 7.22 -1.23 11.79
CA PHE A 160 5.83 -1.00 12.21
C PHE A 160 5.74 -0.13 13.46
N ALA A 161 6.58 -0.38 14.46
CA ALA A 161 6.62 0.41 15.69
C ALA A 161 6.98 1.88 15.40
N PHE A 162 8.04 2.13 14.62
CA PHE A 162 8.44 3.49 14.26
C PHE A 162 7.42 4.19 13.35
N ALA A 163 6.80 3.48 12.41
CA ALA A 163 5.73 4.03 11.59
C ALA A 163 4.52 4.43 12.42
N TYR A 164 4.12 3.60 13.39
CA TYR A 164 3.04 3.92 14.32
C TYR A 164 3.37 5.14 15.18
N LEU A 165 4.60 5.22 15.70
CA LEU A 165 5.07 6.36 16.48
C LEU A 165 5.09 7.65 15.64
N SER A 166 5.62 7.57 14.41
CA SER A 166 5.64 8.68 13.45
C SER A 166 4.21 9.17 13.16
N TYR A 167 3.29 8.24 12.90
CA TYR A 167 1.91 8.56 12.61
C TYR A 167 1.21 9.26 13.78
N THR A 168 1.39 8.75 14.99
CA THR A 168 0.69 9.27 16.18
C THR A 168 1.26 10.59 16.68
N LEU A 169 2.59 10.77 16.64
CA LEU A 169 3.26 11.96 17.16
C LEU A 169 3.31 13.12 16.15
N PHE A 170 3.49 12.83 14.86
CA PHE A 170 3.74 13.86 13.85
C PHE A 170 2.61 13.95 12.82
N GLU A 171 2.28 12.84 12.16
CA GLU A 171 1.39 12.86 11.00
C GLU A 171 -0.06 13.22 11.37
N ASN A 172 -0.65 12.51 12.34
CA ASN A 172 -2.05 12.70 12.72
C ASN A 172 -2.30 14.07 13.38
N PRO A 173 -1.44 14.58 14.29
CA PRO A 173 -1.59 15.94 14.81
C PRO A 173 -1.47 17.00 13.73
N ALA A 174 -0.51 16.86 12.79
CA ALA A 174 -0.36 17.80 11.68
C ALA A 174 -1.59 17.79 10.77
N ARG A 175 -2.09 16.59 10.42
CA ARG A 175 -3.30 16.41 9.60
C ARG A 175 -4.52 17.09 10.22
N ARG A 176 -4.71 16.96 11.54
CA ARG A 176 -5.80 17.61 12.28
C ARG A 176 -5.70 19.13 12.26
N ARG A 177 -4.48 19.69 12.40
CA ARG A 177 -4.27 21.15 12.33
C ARG A 177 -4.56 21.69 10.94
N LEU A 178 -4.08 20.99 9.90
CA LEU A 178 -4.30 21.38 8.51
C LEU A 178 -5.78 21.29 8.12
N SER A 179 -6.50 20.22 8.47
CA SER A 179 -7.93 20.11 8.14
C SER A 179 -8.76 21.21 8.79
N GLY A 180 -8.44 21.58 10.04
CA GLY A 180 -9.08 22.71 10.72
C GLY A 180 -8.81 24.05 10.02
N TRP A 181 -7.61 24.26 9.49
CA TRP A 181 -7.26 25.47 8.74
C TRP A 181 -8.04 25.58 7.42
N TYR A 182 -8.16 24.47 6.68
CA TYR A 182 -8.95 24.45 5.45
C TYR A 182 -10.44 24.70 5.71
N ALA A 183 -11.02 24.06 6.73
CA ALA A 183 -12.44 24.25 7.08
C ALA A 183 -12.77 25.70 7.48
N LYS A 184 -11.86 26.37 8.20
CA LYS A 184 -12.01 27.79 8.56
C LYS A 184 -11.90 28.71 7.34
N ARG A 185 -11.08 28.35 6.34
CA ARG A 185 -10.90 29.15 5.13
C ARG A 185 -12.09 29.00 4.17
N SER A 186 -12.66 27.80 4.04
CA SER A 186 -13.85 27.57 3.22
C SER A 186 -15.09 28.29 3.75
N SER A 187 -15.28 28.37 5.08
CA SER A 187 -16.39 29.11 5.67
C SER A 187 -16.27 30.63 5.49
N LEU A 188 -15.04 31.17 5.53
CA LEU A 188 -14.77 32.58 5.23
C LEU A 188 -15.06 32.93 3.77
N THR A 189 -14.67 32.06 2.82
CA THR A 189 -14.95 32.28 1.40
C THR A 189 -16.45 32.20 1.09
N MET A 190 -17.20 31.25 1.67
CA MET A 190 -18.65 31.18 1.50
C MET A 190 -19.37 32.39 2.11
N SER A 191 -18.97 32.83 3.31
CA SER A 191 -19.52 34.05 3.94
C SER A 191 -19.24 35.34 3.16
N VAL A 192 -18.13 35.40 2.42
CA VAL A 192 -17.83 36.53 1.51
C VAL A 192 -18.62 36.42 0.21
N ALA A 193 -18.80 35.22 -0.35
CA ALA A 193 -19.60 35.01 -1.56
C ALA A 193 -21.08 35.36 -1.36
N ASP A 194 -21.68 34.97 -0.22
CA ASP A 194 -23.08 35.28 0.12
C ASP A 194 -23.34 36.80 0.30
N ARG A 195 -22.30 37.60 0.58
CA ARG A 195 -22.43 39.07 0.70
C ARG A 195 -22.43 39.80 -0.64
N HIS A 196 -22.10 39.12 -1.75
CA HIS A 196 -21.94 39.75 -3.07
C HIS A 196 -22.94 39.26 -4.13
N THR A 197 -23.97 38.50 -3.75
CA THR A 197 -25.16 38.27 -4.59
C THR A 197 -26.24 39.31 -4.26
N PRO A 198 -26.33 40.44 -4.97
CA PRO A 198 -27.55 41.25 -4.95
C PRO A 198 -28.67 40.46 -5.66
N LEU A 199 -29.83 40.40 -5.00
CA LEU A 199 -31.10 39.95 -5.59
C LEU A 199 -31.54 40.91 -6.70
#